data_AF-A0A512TUF4-F1
#
_entry.id   AF-A0A512TUF4-F1
#
_cell.length_a   1.000
_cell.length_b   1.000
_cell.length_c   1.000
_cell.angle_alpha   90.00
_cell.angle_beta   90.00
_cell.angle_gamma   90.00
#
_symmetry.space_group_name_H-M   'P 1'
#
loop_
_entity.id
_entity.type
_entity.pdbx_description
1 polymer ?
#
loop_
_entity_poly.entity_id
_entity_poly.type
_entity_poly.pdbx_seq_one_letter_code
_entity_poly.pdbx_strand_id
1 'polypeptide(L)'
;MDINQNKSEFMDDIIAFRNEIQKSLESNINTTDIEEYRNEYQGKFSKERFKDYFVKKTTLHIVFKYILIRMSEDLQKIVNPKFSKEGIRNWNEISKNYRKDYHMLYNIASEDIRRTKELGNIFIPCIYDNYIEKLQNSVFNKKENNHIEILKEYDFRTLDPNTAVSLFDKLYSSEDRENLQGFLEDSKITTYLMKSLGLI
;
A
#
# COMPACT_ATOMS: atom_id res chain seq x y z
N MET A 1 16.44 -8.67 7.61
CA MET A 1 16.45 -9.72 6.58
C MET A 1 16.81 -9.07 5.27
N ASP A 2 17.87 -9.57 4.63
CA ASP A 2 18.28 -9.07 3.32
C ASP A 2 17.31 -9.57 2.24
N ILE A 3 16.64 -8.65 1.54
CA ILE A 3 15.71 -8.96 0.45
C ILE A 3 16.41 -9.72 -0.69
N ASN A 4 17.66 -9.39 -1.03
CA ASN A 4 18.39 -10.06 -2.11
C ASN A 4 18.65 -11.54 -1.84
N GLN A 5 18.80 -11.90 -0.56
CA GLN A 5 19.01 -13.28 -0.12
C GLN A 5 17.69 -14.03 0.10
N ASN A 6 16.58 -13.32 0.29
CA ASN A 6 15.27 -13.87 0.66
C ASN A 6 14.17 -13.42 -0.32
N LYS A 7 14.50 -13.32 -1.62
CA LYS A 7 13.62 -12.72 -2.64
C LYS A 7 12.24 -13.37 -2.71
N SER A 8 12.17 -14.70 -2.68
CA SER A 8 10.89 -15.42 -2.76
C SER A 8 10.02 -15.12 -1.55
N GLU A 9 10.59 -15.28 -0.34
CA GLU A 9 9.88 -15.04 0.92
C GLU A 9 9.36 -13.59 1.00
N PHE A 10 10.20 -12.62 0.64
CA PHE A 10 9.81 -11.21 0.58
C PHE A 10 8.62 -10.97 -0.38
N MET A 11 8.67 -11.54 -1.59
CA MET A 11 7.57 -11.42 -2.55
C MET A 11 6.30 -12.07 -2.02
N ASP A 12 6.40 -13.26 -1.44
CA ASP A 12 5.28 -14.02 -0.91
C ASP A 12 4.61 -13.28 0.26
N ASP A 13 5.40 -12.67 1.15
CA ASP A 13 4.90 -11.87 2.27
C ASP A 13 4.18 -10.58 1.81
N ILE A 14 4.71 -9.89 0.80
CA ILE A 14 4.05 -8.69 0.24
C ILE A 14 2.76 -9.09 -0.48
N ILE A 15 2.75 -10.21 -1.22
CA ILE A 15 1.54 -10.74 -1.88
C ILE A 15 0.50 -11.16 -0.83
N ALA A 16 0.92 -11.80 0.26
CA ALA A 16 0.03 -12.16 1.37
C ALA A 16 -0.60 -10.91 2.00
N PHE A 17 0.21 -9.87 2.27
CA PHE A 17 -0.28 -8.58 2.75
C PHE A 17 -1.30 -7.94 1.81
N ARG A 18 -1.01 -7.94 0.50
CA ARG A 18 -1.93 -7.46 -0.54
C ARG A 18 -3.24 -8.24 -0.56
N ASN A 19 -3.19 -9.55 -0.45
CA ASN A 19 -4.38 -10.41 -0.44
C ASN A 19 -5.22 -10.20 0.83
N GLU A 20 -4.59 -9.99 1.98
CA GLU A 20 -5.31 -9.68 3.22
C GLU A 20 -6.03 -8.33 3.13
N ILE A 21 -5.35 -7.29 2.60
CA ILE A 21 -5.99 -6.00 2.33
C ILE A 21 -7.18 -6.17 1.39
N GLN A 22 -7.00 -6.86 0.26
CA GLN A 22 -8.08 -7.06 -0.70
C GLN A 22 -9.28 -7.74 -0.07
N LYS A 23 -9.06 -8.87 0.61
CA LYS A 23 -10.13 -9.63 1.28
C LYS A 23 -10.87 -8.78 2.32
N SER A 24 -10.15 -7.96 3.06
CA SER A 24 -10.74 -7.04 4.03
C SER A 24 -11.59 -5.98 3.34
N LEU A 25 -11.11 -5.37 2.26
CA LEU A 25 -11.86 -4.36 1.50
C LEU A 25 -13.09 -4.95 0.80
N GLU A 26 -13.00 -6.15 0.22
CA GLU A 26 -14.15 -6.84 -0.39
C GLU A 26 -15.32 -7.00 0.57
N SER A 27 -15.01 -7.26 1.84
CA SER A 27 -15.99 -7.46 2.91
C SER A 27 -16.53 -6.15 3.49
N ASN A 28 -15.76 -5.07 3.45
CA ASN A 28 -16.10 -3.81 4.12
C ASN A 28 -16.53 -2.69 3.15
N ILE A 29 -16.29 -2.81 1.85
CA ILE A 29 -16.78 -1.86 0.83
C ILE A 29 -18.09 -2.39 0.26
N ASN A 30 -19.20 -1.72 0.55
CA ASN A 30 -20.48 -2.05 -0.04
C ASN A 30 -20.64 -1.39 -1.41
N THR A 31 -21.44 -1.99 -2.29
CA THR A 31 -21.76 -1.38 -3.60
C THR A 31 -22.43 -0.02 -3.44
N THR A 32 -23.21 0.16 -2.38
CA THR A 32 -23.82 1.45 -2.01
C THR A 32 -22.79 2.52 -1.67
N ASP A 33 -21.67 2.15 -1.04
CA ASP A 33 -20.61 3.07 -0.61
C ASP A 33 -19.87 3.70 -1.80
N ILE A 34 -19.98 3.09 -2.99
CA ILE A 34 -19.24 3.48 -4.18
C ILE A 34 -20.15 3.80 -5.37
N GLU A 35 -21.47 3.80 -5.18
CA GLU A 35 -22.43 4.05 -6.26
C GLU A 35 -22.32 5.48 -6.78
N GLU A 36 -21.94 6.44 -5.92
CA GLU A 36 -21.67 7.83 -6.32
C GLU A 36 -20.58 7.93 -7.39
N TYR A 37 -19.49 7.16 -7.23
CA TYR A 37 -18.39 7.08 -8.19
C TYR A 37 -18.79 6.34 -9.47
N ARG A 38 -19.79 5.44 -9.40
CA ARG A 38 -20.24 4.63 -10.53
C ARG A 38 -21.10 5.43 -11.52
N ASN A 39 -21.64 6.58 -11.14
CA ASN A 39 -22.57 7.34 -11.99
C ASN A 39 -22.03 7.61 -13.40
N GLU A 40 -20.75 7.93 -13.54
CA GLU A 40 -20.08 8.17 -14.84
C GLU A 40 -19.77 6.89 -15.64
N TYR A 41 -19.93 5.73 -15.01
CA TYR A 41 -19.64 4.40 -15.53
C TYR A 41 -20.90 3.56 -15.76
N GLN A 42 -22.09 4.13 -15.60
CA GLN A 42 -23.35 3.47 -15.89
C GLN A 42 -23.38 3.02 -17.36
N GLY A 43 -23.74 1.75 -17.59
CA GLY A 43 -23.73 1.12 -18.91
C GLY A 43 -22.37 0.56 -19.37
N LYS A 44 -21.25 0.98 -18.77
CA LYS A 44 -19.91 0.41 -19.03
C LYS A 44 -19.58 -0.76 -18.11
N PHE A 45 -19.95 -0.66 -16.83
CA PHE A 45 -19.69 -1.70 -15.82
C PHE A 45 -20.95 -2.08 -15.03
N SER A 46 -21.08 -3.37 -14.73
CA SER A 46 -22.04 -3.83 -13.70
C SER A 46 -21.62 -3.31 -12.33
N LYS A 47 -22.53 -3.35 -11.35
CA LYS A 47 -22.22 -2.92 -9.97
C LYS A 47 -21.11 -3.76 -9.37
N GLU A 48 -21.14 -5.06 -9.63
CA GLU A 48 -20.20 -6.06 -9.13
C GLU A 48 -18.81 -5.84 -9.76
N ARG A 49 -18.74 -5.60 -11.07
CA ARG A 49 -17.48 -5.33 -11.76
C ARG A 49 -16.88 -3.99 -11.33
N PHE A 50 -17.70 -2.96 -11.15
CA PHE A 50 -17.25 -1.68 -10.63
C PHE A 50 -16.66 -1.84 -9.23
N LYS A 51 -17.34 -2.57 -8.34
CA LYS A 51 -16.83 -2.89 -7.00
C LYS A 51 -15.51 -3.66 -7.06
N ASP A 52 -15.41 -4.70 -7.87
CA ASP A 52 -14.18 -5.49 -8.01
C ASP A 52 -12.99 -4.60 -8.42
N TYR A 53 -13.18 -3.76 -9.43
CA TYR A 53 -12.12 -2.86 -9.91
C TYR A 53 -11.76 -1.80 -8.87
N PHE A 54 -12.76 -1.24 -8.20
CA PHE A 54 -12.54 -0.27 -7.12
C PHE A 54 -11.73 -0.88 -5.98
N VAL A 55 -12.10 -2.08 -5.53
CA VAL A 55 -11.40 -2.80 -4.46
C VAL A 55 -9.96 -3.15 -4.88
N LYS A 56 -9.76 -3.66 -6.09
CA LYS A 56 -8.41 -3.96 -6.62
C LYS A 56 -7.54 -2.71 -6.68
N LYS A 57 -8.06 -1.60 -7.22
CA LYS A 57 -7.31 -0.34 -7.33
C LYS A 57 -7.00 0.27 -5.96
N THR A 58 -7.94 0.22 -5.03
CA THR A 58 -7.74 0.65 -3.63
C THR A 58 -6.69 -0.20 -2.93
N THR A 59 -6.72 -1.52 -3.12
CA THR A 59 -5.72 -2.45 -2.59
C THR A 59 -4.33 -2.09 -3.10
N LEU A 60 -4.18 -1.93 -4.42
CA LEU A 60 -2.90 -1.56 -5.04
C LEU A 60 -2.39 -0.24 -4.51
N HIS A 61 -3.24 0.78 -4.40
CA HIS A 61 -2.88 2.07 -3.84
C HIS A 61 -2.26 1.93 -2.44
N ILE A 62 -2.91 1.21 -1.53
CA ILE A 62 -2.46 1.06 -0.15
C ILE A 62 -1.16 0.25 -0.05
N VAL A 63 -1.07 -0.87 -0.79
CA VAL A 63 0.15 -1.70 -0.81
C VAL A 63 1.33 -0.91 -1.36
N PHE A 64 1.12 -0.18 -2.45
CA PHE A 64 2.17 0.59 -3.11
C PHE A 64 2.59 1.78 -2.25
N LYS A 65 1.64 2.43 -1.56
CA LYS A 65 1.92 3.49 -0.59
C LYS A 65 2.76 2.98 0.57
N TYR A 66 2.45 1.80 1.11
CA TYR A 66 3.29 1.15 2.12
C TYR A 66 4.72 0.88 1.60
N ILE A 67 4.87 0.29 0.41
CA ILE A 67 6.18 0.04 -0.20
C ILE A 67 6.96 1.34 -0.39
N LEU A 68 6.31 2.40 -0.90
CA LEU A 68 6.95 3.70 -1.10
C LEU A 68 7.36 4.35 0.23
N ILE A 69 6.56 4.21 1.29
CA ILE A 69 6.94 4.62 2.64
C ILE A 69 8.24 3.91 3.05
N ARG A 70 8.32 2.59 2.92
CA ARG A 70 9.52 1.81 3.26
C ARG A 70 10.74 2.23 2.45
N MET A 71 10.58 2.44 1.15
CA MET A 71 11.67 2.94 0.29
C MET A 71 12.11 4.35 0.69
N SER A 72 11.17 5.22 1.07
CA SER A 72 11.45 6.60 1.49
C SER A 72 12.21 6.65 2.83
N GLU A 73 11.88 5.75 3.75
CA GLU A 73 12.51 5.59 5.06
C GLU A 73 13.90 4.95 4.96
N ASP A 74 13.97 3.76 4.37
CA ASP A 74 15.15 2.89 4.47
C ASP A 74 16.19 3.24 3.39
N LEU A 75 15.75 3.39 2.14
CA LEU A 75 16.64 3.57 0.99
C LEU A 75 16.98 5.05 0.75
N GLN A 76 15.96 5.91 0.66
CA GLN A 76 16.13 7.32 0.30
C GLN A 76 16.42 8.22 1.50
N LYS A 77 16.08 7.77 2.71
CA LYS A 77 16.25 8.52 3.98
C LYS A 77 15.59 9.90 3.95
N ILE A 78 14.46 10.01 3.26
CA ILE A 78 13.67 11.25 3.13
C ILE A 78 12.95 11.57 4.46
N VAL A 79 12.54 10.54 5.19
CA VAL A 79 11.88 10.65 6.50
C VAL A 79 12.47 9.66 7.50
N ASN A 80 12.24 9.92 8.79
CA ASN A 80 12.68 9.01 9.85
C ASN A 80 11.94 7.66 9.78
N PRO A 81 12.66 6.53 9.97
CA PRO A 81 12.07 5.20 9.90
C PRO A 81 10.94 4.99 10.91
N LYS A 82 9.85 4.39 10.46
CA LYS A 82 8.70 3.99 11.29
C LYS A 82 8.40 2.52 11.16
N PHE A 83 8.51 1.97 9.97
CA PHE A 83 8.12 0.59 9.69
C PHE A 83 9.29 -0.39 9.62
N SER A 84 10.53 0.09 9.67
CA SER A 84 11.68 -0.77 9.91
C SER A 84 11.65 -1.34 11.33
N LYS A 85 12.39 -2.43 11.56
CA LYS A 85 12.55 -3.02 12.90
C LYS A 85 12.95 -2.00 13.97
N GLU A 86 13.86 -1.09 13.63
CA GLU A 86 14.29 -0.01 14.52
C GLU A 86 13.18 1.02 14.72
N GLY A 87 12.51 1.45 13.65
CA GLY A 87 11.40 2.40 13.72
C GLY A 87 10.26 1.93 14.62
N ILE A 88 9.85 0.65 14.47
CA ILE A 88 8.80 0.04 15.30
C ILE A 88 9.24 -0.09 16.75
N ARG A 89 10.51 -0.44 17.02
CA ARG A 89 11.03 -0.48 18.38
C ARG A 89 10.96 0.90 19.04
N ASN A 90 11.47 1.92 18.36
CA ASN A 90 11.47 3.30 18.85
C ASN A 90 10.03 3.80 19.09
N TRP A 91 9.10 3.49 18.18
CA TRP A 91 7.69 3.83 18.34
C TRP A 91 7.08 3.21 19.61
N ASN A 92 7.33 1.92 19.83
CA ASN A 92 6.80 1.19 20.98
C ASN A 92 7.40 1.64 22.33
N GLU A 93 8.60 2.23 22.31
CA GLU A 93 9.25 2.83 23.48
C GLU A 93 8.66 4.21 23.80
N ILE A 94 8.46 5.05 22.78
CA ILE A 94 7.98 6.44 22.93
C ILE A 94 6.48 6.47 23.29
N SER A 95 5.68 5.61 22.68
CA SER A 95 4.22 5.65 22.82
C SER A 95 3.68 4.41 23.52
N LYS A 96 3.54 4.48 24.85
CA LYS A 96 2.92 3.40 25.63
C LYS A 96 1.44 3.17 25.27
N ASN A 97 0.74 4.22 24.84
CA ASN A 97 -0.69 4.19 24.53
C ASN A 97 -0.99 3.75 23.09
N TYR A 98 -0.02 3.88 22.17
CA TYR A 98 -0.18 3.53 20.75
C TYR A 98 0.74 2.38 20.32
N ARG A 99 1.15 1.53 21.29
CA ARG A 99 1.91 0.31 20.98
C ARG A 99 1.13 -0.56 20.02
N LYS A 100 1.78 -0.96 18.93
CA LYS A 100 1.18 -1.76 17.86
C LYS A 100 -0.03 -1.11 17.17
N ASP A 101 -0.21 0.21 17.30
CA ASP A 101 -1.15 0.96 16.46
C ASP A 101 -0.47 1.30 15.12
N TYR A 102 -0.32 0.29 14.28
CA TYR A 102 0.30 0.42 12.96
C TYR A 102 -0.55 1.24 11.99
N HIS A 103 -1.87 1.31 12.21
CA HIS A 103 -2.74 2.19 11.45
C HIS A 103 -2.39 3.66 11.72
N MET A 104 -2.29 4.07 12.98
CA MET A 104 -1.83 5.41 13.33
C MET A 104 -0.42 5.68 12.80
N LEU A 105 0.49 4.70 12.90
CA LEU A 105 1.84 4.83 12.38
C LEU A 105 1.86 5.04 10.85
N TYR A 106 0.97 4.36 10.11
CA TYR A 106 0.81 4.51 8.66
C TYR A 106 0.35 5.92 8.28
N ASN A 107 -0.61 6.47 9.04
CA ASN A 107 -1.10 7.83 8.83
C ASN A 107 0.00 8.86 9.11
N ILE A 108 0.77 8.70 10.19
CA ILE A 108 1.92 9.58 10.50
C ILE A 108 3.00 9.47 9.42
N ALA A 109 3.34 8.26 8.97
CA ALA A 109 4.32 8.06 7.91
C ALA A 109 3.92 8.76 6.61
N SER A 110 2.64 8.61 6.23
CA SER A 110 2.07 9.26 5.05
C SER A 110 2.14 10.78 5.15
N GLU A 111 1.81 11.33 6.32
CA GLU A 111 1.84 12.77 6.58
C GLU A 111 3.26 13.35 6.60
N ASP A 112 4.22 12.62 7.17
CA ASP A 112 5.62 13.03 7.17
C ASP A 112 6.15 13.13 5.75
N ILE A 113 5.87 12.13 4.90
CA ILE A 113 6.29 12.16 3.48
C ILE A 113 5.55 13.25 2.71
N ARG A 114 4.25 13.46 2.98
CA ARG A 114 3.45 14.52 2.33
C ARG A 114 4.03 15.92 2.53
N ARG A 115 4.75 16.15 3.62
CA ARG A 115 5.40 17.44 3.94
C ARG A 115 6.76 17.63 3.28
N THR A 116 7.27 16.61 2.60
CA THR A 116 8.57 16.68 1.91
C THR A 116 8.42 17.29 0.52
N LYS A 117 9.51 17.86 0.00
CA LYS A 117 9.49 18.48 -1.34
C LYS A 117 9.58 17.44 -2.44
N GLU A 118 10.22 16.32 -2.15
CA GLU A 118 10.57 15.23 -3.05
C GLU A 118 9.33 14.42 -3.43
N LEU A 119 8.52 14.04 -2.43
CA LEU A 119 7.39 13.13 -2.61
C LEU A 119 6.05 13.72 -2.19
N GLY A 120 6.01 14.95 -1.67
CA GLY A 120 4.80 15.55 -1.11
C GLY A 120 3.60 15.56 -2.07
N ASN A 121 3.84 15.90 -3.34
CA ASN A 121 2.80 15.93 -4.39
C ASN A 121 2.24 14.55 -4.75
N ILE A 122 3.03 13.49 -4.52
CA ILE A 122 2.66 12.10 -4.78
C ILE A 122 1.76 11.57 -3.65
N PHE A 123 1.98 12.05 -2.41
CA PHE A 123 1.23 11.66 -1.21
C PHE A 123 -0.01 12.52 -0.93
N ILE A 124 -0.45 13.35 -1.89
CA ILE A 124 -1.73 14.07 -1.78
C ILE A 124 -2.86 13.03 -1.66
N PRO A 125 -3.73 13.13 -0.63
CA PRO A 125 -4.84 12.19 -0.47
C PRO A 125 -5.75 12.13 -1.69
N CYS A 126 -6.21 10.92 -2.01
CA CYS A 126 -7.18 10.64 -3.07
C CYS A 126 -8.31 9.75 -2.55
N ILE A 127 -9.31 9.46 -3.38
CA ILE A 127 -10.48 8.65 -2.99
C ILE A 127 -10.13 7.27 -2.38
N TYR A 128 -9.00 6.69 -2.76
CA TYR A 128 -8.57 5.37 -2.26
C TYR A 128 -8.11 5.42 -0.80
N ASP A 129 -7.60 6.57 -0.34
CA ASP A 129 -7.16 6.77 1.05
C ASP A 129 -8.33 6.73 2.04
N ASN A 130 -9.55 7.06 1.60
CA ASN A 130 -10.75 7.08 2.44
C ASN A 130 -11.10 5.70 3.04
N TYR A 131 -10.50 4.64 2.52
CA TYR A 131 -10.78 3.26 2.93
C TYR A 131 -9.73 2.69 3.89
N ILE A 132 -8.69 3.46 4.24
CA ILE A 132 -7.64 3.01 5.16
C ILE A 132 -8.19 2.67 6.55
N GLU A 133 -9.16 3.46 7.04
CA GLU A 133 -9.81 3.26 8.33
C GLU A 133 -10.53 1.90 8.42
N LYS A 134 -11.07 1.41 7.28
CA LYS A 134 -11.71 0.09 7.21
C LYS A 134 -10.74 -1.07 7.44
N LEU A 135 -9.43 -0.81 7.38
CA LEU A 135 -8.35 -1.78 7.57
C LEU A 135 -7.71 -1.73 8.95
N GLN A 136 -8.11 -0.76 9.80
CA GLN A 136 -7.47 -0.50 11.09
C GLN A 136 -7.36 -1.79 11.92
N ASN A 137 -8.46 -2.50 12.15
CA ASN A 137 -8.48 -3.67 13.04
C ASN A 137 -8.24 -5.00 12.32
N SER A 138 -8.60 -5.08 11.03
CA SER A 138 -8.54 -6.32 10.25
C SER A 138 -7.17 -6.60 9.65
N VAL A 139 -6.38 -5.56 9.40
CA VAL A 139 -5.06 -5.67 8.75
C VAL A 139 -3.99 -5.01 9.61
N PHE A 140 -4.08 -3.68 9.80
CA PHE A 140 -2.99 -2.92 10.40
C PHE A 140 -2.75 -3.29 11.86
N ASN A 141 -3.79 -3.32 12.70
CA ASN A 141 -3.70 -3.60 14.13
C ASN A 141 -4.13 -5.02 14.46
N LYS A 142 -4.10 -5.92 13.47
CA LYS A 142 -4.42 -7.34 13.67
C LYS A 142 -3.50 -7.94 14.73
N LYS A 143 -4.07 -8.66 15.71
CA LYS A 143 -3.33 -9.18 16.87
C LYS A 143 -2.40 -10.34 16.54
N GLU A 144 -2.81 -11.19 15.61
CA GLU A 144 -2.12 -12.42 15.23
C GLU A 144 -1.78 -12.38 13.74
N ASN A 145 -0.60 -12.90 13.38
CA ASN A 145 -0.12 -12.96 11.99
C ASN A 145 -0.18 -11.60 11.30
N ASN A 146 0.23 -10.55 12.02
CA ASN A 146 0.23 -9.19 11.50
C ASN A 146 1.32 -9.02 10.45
N HIS A 147 0.94 -8.68 9.21
CA HIS A 147 1.91 -8.51 8.13
C HIS A 147 2.91 -7.38 8.37
N ILE A 148 2.57 -6.33 9.12
CA ILE A 148 3.53 -5.27 9.46
C ILE A 148 4.63 -5.81 10.37
N GLU A 149 4.29 -6.69 11.31
CA GLU A 149 5.27 -7.34 12.21
C GLU A 149 6.20 -8.31 11.47
N ILE A 150 5.75 -8.91 10.37
CA ILE A 150 6.56 -9.75 9.48
C ILE A 150 7.43 -8.84 8.61
N LEU A 151 6.80 -7.89 7.91
CA LEU A 151 7.45 -7.06 6.89
C LEU A 151 8.49 -6.09 7.46
N LYS A 152 8.43 -5.73 8.75
CA LYS A 152 9.45 -4.90 9.40
C LYS A 152 10.84 -5.52 9.41
N GLU A 153 10.92 -6.85 9.30
CA GLU A 153 12.19 -7.56 9.35
C GLU A 153 12.97 -7.40 8.04
N TYR A 154 12.31 -7.08 6.91
CA TYR A 154 12.99 -6.84 5.64
C TYR A 154 13.71 -5.49 5.60
N ASP A 155 14.92 -5.48 5.04
CA ASP A 155 15.71 -4.28 4.80
C ASP A 155 15.51 -3.78 3.36
N PHE A 156 14.73 -2.71 3.19
CA PHE A 156 14.42 -2.16 1.86
C PHE A 156 15.62 -1.50 1.18
N ARG A 157 16.74 -1.27 1.88
CA ARG A 157 18.00 -0.84 1.25
C ARG A 157 18.58 -1.90 0.33
N THR A 158 18.22 -3.17 0.54
CA THR A 158 18.70 -4.27 -0.28
C THR A 158 17.68 -4.69 -1.36
N LEU A 159 16.60 -3.94 -1.57
CA LEU A 159 15.68 -4.17 -2.69
C LEU A 159 16.34 -3.73 -4.01
N ASP A 160 16.84 -4.69 -4.78
CA ASP A 160 17.42 -4.41 -6.10
C ASP A 160 16.35 -4.16 -7.19
N PRO A 161 16.68 -3.43 -8.27
CA PRO A 161 15.72 -3.08 -9.32
C PRO A 161 15.02 -4.27 -9.99
N ASN A 162 15.70 -5.41 -10.21
CA ASN A 162 15.09 -6.58 -10.85
C ASN A 162 14.06 -7.24 -9.93
N THR A 163 14.36 -7.27 -8.62
CA THR A 163 13.41 -7.77 -7.61
C THR A 163 12.23 -6.82 -7.49
N ALA A 164 12.44 -5.50 -7.53
CA ALA A 164 11.36 -4.51 -7.54
C ALA A 164 10.45 -4.70 -8.77
N VAL A 165 11.00 -4.73 -9.98
CA VAL A 165 10.23 -4.95 -11.21
C VAL A 165 9.39 -6.24 -11.12
N SER A 166 10.01 -7.34 -10.68
CA SER A 166 9.32 -8.62 -10.50
C SER A 166 8.18 -8.56 -9.48
N LEU A 167 8.39 -7.86 -8.36
CA LEU A 167 7.36 -7.68 -7.34
C LEU A 167 6.18 -6.88 -7.88
N PHE A 168 6.45 -5.74 -8.52
CA PHE A 168 5.40 -4.87 -9.04
C PHE A 168 4.64 -5.50 -10.20
N ASP A 169 5.30 -6.30 -11.03
CA ASP A 169 4.64 -7.08 -12.09
C ASP A 169 3.71 -8.16 -11.52
N LYS A 170 4.10 -8.82 -10.43
CA LYS A 170 3.23 -9.78 -9.71
C LYS A 170 2.05 -9.11 -9.00
N LEU A 171 2.27 -7.93 -8.40
CA LEU A 171 1.21 -7.22 -7.69
C LEU A 171 0.20 -6.58 -8.66
N TYR A 172 0.69 -6.06 -9.79
CA TYR A 172 -0.09 -5.36 -10.79
C TYR A 172 0.32 -5.84 -12.18
N SER A 173 -0.27 -6.95 -12.62
CA SER A 173 0.03 -7.60 -13.89
C SER A 173 -0.31 -6.70 -15.09
N SER A 174 0.27 -6.99 -16.26
CA SER A 174 -0.05 -6.25 -17.49
C SER A 174 -1.55 -6.27 -17.84
N GLU A 175 -2.22 -7.40 -17.61
CA GLU A 175 -3.68 -7.52 -17.80
C GLU A 175 -4.47 -6.61 -16.85
N ASP A 176 -4.09 -6.58 -15.57
CA ASP A 176 -4.71 -5.69 -14.61
C ASP A 176 -4.43 -4.21 -14.95
N ARG A 177 -3.23 -3.89 -15.47
CA ARG A 177 -2.86 -2.53 -15.88
C ARG A 177 -3.78 -1.98 -16.96
N GLU A 178 -3.99 -2.75 -18.01
CA GLU A 178 -4.88 -2.38 -19.13
C GLU A 178 -6.28 -2.01 -18.64
N ASN A 179 -6.79 -2.71 -17.62
CA ASN A 179 -8.13 -2.50 -17.11
C ASN A 179 -8.21 -1.41 -16.03
N LEU A 180 -7.23 -1.32 -15.14
CA LEU A 180 -7.31 -0.48 -13.93
C LEU A 180 -6.65 0.90 -14.08
N GLN A 181 -5.73 1.08 -15.04
CA GLN A 181 -4.99 2.35 -15.17
C GLN A 181 -5.94 3.50 -15.54
N GLY A 182 -6.86 3.27 -16.48
CA GLY A 182 -7.90 4.24 -16.87
C GLY A 182 -9.18 4.18 -16.03
N PHE A 183 -9.25 3.35 -15.00
CA PHE A 183 -10.44 3.19 -14.17
C PHE A 183 -10.48 4.23 -13.06
N LEU A 184 -11.46 5.14 -13.06
CA LEU A 184 -11.66 6.18 -12.04
C LEU A 184 -10.44 7.11 -11.91
N GLU A 185 -10.27 7.75 -10.75
CA GLU A 185 -9.20 8.72 -10.48
C GLU A 185 -7.80 8.07 -10.54
N ASP A 186 -6.78 8.83 -10.95
CA ASP A 186 -5.40 8.36 -10.91
C ASP A 186 -4.90 8.21 -9.46
N SER A 187 -4.25 7.08 -9.18
CA SER A 187 -3.47 6.92 -7.96
C SER A 187 -2.05 7.40 -8.24
N LYS A 188 -1.72 8.63 -7.82
CA LYS A 188 -0.40 9.23 -8.04
C LYS A 188 0.75 8.36 -7.54
N ILE A 189 0.54 7.66 -6.44
CA ILE A 189 1.50 6.70 -5.87
C ILE A 189 1.72 5.53 -6.82
N THR A 190 0.62 4.94 -7.31
CA THR A 190 0.68 3.83 -8.26
C THR A 190 1.36 4.27 -9.54
N THR A 191 0.94 5.38 -10.11
CA THR A 191 1.51 5.92 -11.34
C THR A 191 2.98 6.28 -11.19
N TYR A 192 3.38 6.88 -10.07
CA TYR A 192 4.79 7.19 -9.79
C TYR A 192 5.66 5.93 -9.76
N LEU A 193 5.26 4.92 -8.99
CA LEU A 193 6.02 3.68 -8.86
C LEU A 193 6.12 2.93 -10.19
N MET A 194 5.00 2.78 -10.90
CA MET A 194 4.98 2.06 -12.18
C MET A 194 5.82 2.76 -13.25
N LYS A 195 5.78 4.09 -13.34
CA LYS A 195 6.66 4.87 -14.24
C LYS A 195 8.13 4.74 -13.86
N SER A 196 8.44 4.82 -12.56
CA SER A 196 9.83 4.71 -12.08
C SER A 196 10.49 3.36 -12.40
N LEU A 197 9.66 2.32 -12.58
CA LEU A 197 10.08 0.96 -12.92
C LEU A 197 9.99 0.66 -14.43
N GLY A 198 9.55 1.62 -15.25
CA GLY A 198 9.35 1.43 -16.70
C GLY A 198 8.22 0.45 -17.05
N LEU A 199 7.21 0.33 -16.18
CA LEU A 199 6.09 -0.61 -16.33
C LEU A 199 4.84 0.02 -16.98
N ILE A 200 4.81 1.36 -17.11
CA ILE A 200 3.83 2.18 -17.84
C ILE A 200 4.49 3.47 -18.37
#